data_AF-A0A1Q9P7N5-F1
#
_entry.id   AF-A0A1Q9P7N5-F1
#
_cell.length_a   1.000
_cell.length_b   1.000
_cell.length_c   1.000
_cell.angle_alpha   90.00
_cell.angle_beta   90.00
_cell.angle_gamma   90.00
#
_symmetry.space_group_name_H-M   'P 1'
#
loop_
_entity.id
_entity.type
_entity.pdbx_description
1 polymer ?
#
loop_
_entity_poly.entity_id
_entity_poly.type
_entity_poly.pdbx_seq_one_letter_code
_entity_poly.pdbx_strand_id
1 'polypeptide(L)' 'SKVKTVPAKKEKTQAKIASLPIENVKGVGQKAADLRKAGFKDASQLALAKLEDLTPIKGIGLASAKKLIESAKELLNQ' A
#
# COMPACT_ATOMS: atom_id res chain seq x y z
N SER A 1 19.71 21.56 -14.49
CA SER A 1 19.49 20.99 -13.15
C SER A 1 18.15 20.27 -13.08
N LYS A 2 18.11 19.12 -12.42
CA LYS A 2 17.01 18.15 -12.28
C LYS A 2 15.62 18.79 -12.13
N VAL A 3 14.75 18.60 -13.12
CA VAL A 3 13.30 18.65 -12.89
C VAL A 3 12.88 17.24 -12.45
N LYS A 4 12.97 16.96 -11.14
CA LYS A 4 12.21 15.86 -10.52
C LYS A 4 10.84 16.42 -10.20
N THR A 5 10.00 16.57 -11.23
CA THR A 5 8.57 16.73 -11.03
C THR A 5 8.02 15.37 -10.62
N VAL A 6 7.90 15.18 -9.31
CA VAL A 6 6.93 14.27 -8.71
C VAL A 6 5.61 15.03 -8.66
N PRO A 7 4.66 14.84 -9.59
CA PRO A 7 3.30 15.24 -9.30
C PRO A 7 2.74 14.18 -8.35
N ALA A 8 2.68 14.57 -7.07
CA ALA A 8 1.84 13.96 -6.07
C ALA A 8 0.43 13.81 -6.64
N LYS A 9 0.07 12.61 -7.12
CA LYS A 9 -1.31 12.28 -7.45
C LYS A 9 -2.04 11.99 -6.15
N LYS A 10 -2.30 13.07 -5.40
CA LYS A 10 -3.36 13.15 -4.40
C LYS A 10 -4.68 13.01 -5.14
N GLU A 11 -5.13 11.78 -5.37
CA GLU A 11 -6.53 11.56 -5.67
C GLU A 11 -7.19 10.98 -4.42
N LYS A 12 -7.73 11.94 -3.64
CA LYS A 12 -8.73 11.71 -2.61
C LYS A 12 -9.92 11.01 -3.27
N THR A 13 -10.01 9.70 -3.11
CA THR A 13 -11.30 9.01 -3.20
C THR A 13 -11.42 8.12 -1.98
N GLN A 14 -11.62 8.79 -0.84
CA GLN A 14 -12.18 8.19 0.36
C GLN A 14 -13.63 7.82 0.04
N ALA A 15 -13.84 6.65 -0.55
CA ALA A 15 -15.17 6.12 -0.80
C ALA A 15 -15.19 4.65 -0.43
N LYS A 16 -15.37 4.40 0.87
CA LYS A 16 -16.24 3.35 1.38
C LYS A 16 -16.03 1.94 0.79
N ILE A 17 -14.90 1.30 1.10
CA ILE A 17 -14.70 -0.12 0.74
C ILE A 17 -14.03 -0.83 1.90
N ALA A 18 -14.81 -1.71 2.55
CA ALA A 18 -14.42 -2.76 3.49
C ALA A 18 -13.23 -2.44 4.41
N SER A 19 -13.54 -2.09 5.66
CA SER A 19 -12.61 -1.81 6.76
C SER A 19 -11.82 -3.06 7.18
N LEU A 20 -11.00 -3.59 6.29
CA LEU A 20 -10.06 -4.67 6.61
C LEU A 20 -8.70 -4.03 6.89
N PRO A 21 -8.23 -4.08 8.16
CA PRO A 21 -6.99 -3.43 8.54
C PRO A 21 -5.83 -4.03 7.74
N ILE A 22 -4.88 -3.18 7.31
CA ILE A 22 -3.69 -3.66 6.59
C ILE A 22 -2.93 -4.72 7.38
N GLU A 23 -3.08 -4.74 8.71
CA GLU A 23 -2.46 -5.67 9.67
C GLU A 23 -2.85 -7.13 9.42
N ASN A 24 -4.05 -7.37 8.87
CA ASN A 24 -4.51 -8.70 8.49
C ASN A 24 -3.92 -9.17 7.15
N VAL A 25 -3.30 -8.28 6.36
CA VAL A 25 -2.66 -8.66 5.11
C VAL A 25 -1.43 -9.51 5.40
N LYS A 26 -1.43 -10.73 4.89
CA LYS A 26 -0.32 -11.67 5.06
C LYS A 26 0.99 -11.06 4.53
N GLY A 27 2.02 -11.00 5.36
CA GLY A 27 3.33 -10.43 5.00
C GLY A 27 3.52 -8.94 5.31
N VAL A 28 2.50 -8.29 5.90
CA VAL A 28 2.56 -6.89 6.34
C VAL A 28 3.30 -6.69 7.66
N GLY A 29 3.36 -7.69 8.55
CA GLY A 29 3.70 -7.59 9.99
C GLY A 29 4.51 -6.36 10.40
N GLN A 30 5.82 -6.34 10.14
CA GLN A 30 6.69 -5.23 10.54
C GLN A 30 6.59 -3.98 9.65
N LYS A 31 6.06 -4.11 8.43
CA LYS A 31 5.93 -3.04 7.43
C LYS A 31 4.60 -2.29 7.57
N ALA A 32 3.67 -2.80 8.36
CA ALA A 32 2.35 -2.21 8.58
C ALA A 32 2.45 -0.79 9.15
N ALA A 33 3.38 -0.56 10.07
CA ALA A 33 3.61 0.76 10.65
C ALA A 33 4.02 1.80 9.60
N ASP A 34 4.93 1.43 8.69
CA ASP A 34 5.40 2.33 7.63
C ASP A 34 4.34 2.55 6.54
N LEU A 35 3.57 1.51 6.20
CA LEU A 35 2.42 1.63 5.30
C LEU A 35 1.35 2.57 5.86
N ARG A 36 1.05 2.46 7.15
CA ARG A 36 0.13 3.35 7.85
C ARG A 36 0.63 4.79 7.85
N LYS A 37 1.94 5.00 8.05
CA LYS A 37 2.58 6.32 7.95
C LYS A 37 2.52 6.89 6.53
N ALA A 38 2.60 6.04 5.51
CA ALA A 38 2.43 6.42 4.12
C ALA A 38 0.96 6.72 3.74
N GLY A 39 0.00 6.42 4.63
CA GLY A 39 -1.42 6.70 4.42
C GLY A 39 -2.24 5.51 3.93
N PHE A 40 -1.65 4.31 3.88
CA PHE A 40 -2.37 3.06 3.63
C PHE A 40 -2.89 2.52 4.96
N LYS A 41 -4.20 2.67 5.22
CA LYS A 41 -4.83 2.20 6.45
C LYS A 41 -5.55 0.86 6.26
N ASP A 42 -6.00 0.60 5.04
CA ASP A 42 -6.83 -0.55 4.70
C ASP A 42 -6.22 -1.40 3.58
N ALA A 43 -6.56 -2.70 3.60
CA ALA A 43 -6.14 -3.66 2.56
C ALA A 43 -6.60 -3.21 1.16
N SER A 44 -7.78 -2.60 1.05
CA SER A 44 -8.30 -1.99 -0.20
C SER A 44 -7.34 -0.99 -0.82
N GLN A 45 -6.79 -0.08 -0.01
CA GLN A 45 -5.84 0.91 -0.50
C GLN A 45 -4.53 0.26 -0.93
N LEU A 46 -4.11 -0.79 -0.21
CA LEU A 46 -2.89 -1.53 -0.49
C LEU A 46 -3.01 -2.38 -1.77
N ALA A 47 -4.17 -2.99 -2.01
CA ALA A 47 -4.47 -3.78 -3.20
C ALA A 47 -4.52 -2.92 -4.48
N LEU A 48 -4.92 -1.65 -4.33
CA LEU A 48 -4.94 -0.64 -5.40
C LEU A 48 -3.61 0.12 -5.54
N ALA A 49 -2.72 0.01 -4.55
CA ALA A 49 -1.40 0.62 -4.58
C ALA A 49 -0.51 -0.01 -5.66
N LYS A 50 0.42 0.78 -6.20
CA LYS A 50 1.43 0.27 -7.13
C LYS A 50 2.72 -0.07 -6.40
N LEU A 51 3.52 -0.93 -7.03
CA LEU A 51 4.87 -1.26 -6.56
C LEU A 51 5.71 0.01 -6.34
N GLU A 52 5.59 0.99 -7.22
CA GLU A 52 6.34 2.25 -7.16
C GLU A 52 5.99 3.13 -5.96
N ASP A 53 4.77 3.00 -5.41
CA ASP A 53 4.35 3.70 -4.19
C ASP A 53 4.82 2.98 -2.92
N LEU A 54 5.07 1.67 -3.03
CA LEU A 54 5.47 0.79 -1.92
C LEU A 54 6.98 0.61 -1.79
N THR A 55 7.72 0.54 -2.90
CA THR A 55 9.19 0.40 -2.92
C THR A 55 9.98 1.56 -2.29
N PRO A 56 9.52 2.83 -2.27
CA PRO A 56 10.21 3.89 -1.53
C PRO A 56 9.97 3.79 -0.01
N ILE A 57 9.04 2.96 0.44
CA ILE A 57 8.75 2.76 1.87
C ILE A 57 9.89 1.96 2.50
N LYS A 58 10.48 2.52 3.55
CA LYS A 58 11.58 1.88 4.29
C LYS A 58 11.14 0.49 4.78
N GLY A 59 11.89 -0.54 4.41
CA GLY A 59 11.60 -1.93 4.78
C GLY A 59 10.72 -2.69 3.78
N ILE A 60 10.24 -2.05 2.69
CA ILE A 60 9.46 -2.71 1.64
C ILE A 60 10.28 -2.78 0.34
N GLY A 61 10.85 -3.95 0.07
CA GLY A 61 11.49 -4.21 -1.23
C GLY A 61 10.47 -4.57 -2.33
N LEU A 62 10.92 -4.59 -3.58
CA LEU A 62 10.12 -4.99 -4.76
C LEU A 62 9.34 -6.29 -4.54
N ALA A 63 10.02 -7.34 -4.06
CA ALA A 63 9.41 -8.64 -3.77
C ALA A 63 8.35 -8.56 -2.66
N SER A 64 8.60 -7.74 -1.64
CA SER A 64 7.64 -7.53 -0.54
C SER A 64 6.42 -6.76 -1.00
N ALA A 65 6.61 -5.68 -1.77
CA ALA A 65 5.54 -4.87 -2.31
C ALA A 65 4.61 -5.71 -3.20
N LYS A 66 5.18 -6.57 -4.06
CA LYS A 66 4.39 -7.48 -4.91
C LYS A 66 3.53 -8.42 -4.07
N LYS A 67 4.14 -9.05 -3.07
CA LYS A 67 3.47 -10.01 -2.19
C LYS A 67 2.37 -9.35 -1.34
N LEU A 68 2.62 -8.12 -0.89
CA LEU A 68 1.66 -7.29 -0.16
C LEU A 68 0.41 -6.99 -0.99
N ILE A 69 0.57 -6.50 -2.22
CA ILE A 69 -0.55 -6.22 -3.13
C ILE A 69 -1.35 -7.49 -3.41
N GLU A 70 -0.67 -8.59 -3.69
CA GLU A 70 -1.30 -9.89 -3.97
C GLU A 70 -2.10 -10.38 -2.77
N SER A 71 -1.51 -10.41 -1.57
CA SER A 71 -2.21 -10.81 -0.35
C SER A 71 -3.36 -9.87 0.02
N ALA A 72 -3.26 -8.57 -0.27
CA ALA A 72 -4.37 -7.65 -0.07
C ALA A 72 -5.51 -7.88 -1.06
N LYS A 73 -5.21 -8.18 -2.33
CA LYS A 73 -6.22 -8.57 -3.32
C LYS A 73 -6.90 -9.88 -2.95
N GLU A 74 -6.14 -10.89 -2.53
CA GLU A 74 -6.67 -12.15 -2.04
C GLU A 74 -7.61 -11.92 -0.84
N LEU A 75 -7.20 -11.08 0.10
CA LEU A 75 -7.99 -10.78 1.30
C LEU A 75 -9.32 -10.06 1.01
N LEU A 76 -9.38 -9.26 -0.06
CA LEU A 76 -10.61 -8.57 -0.49
C LEU A 76 -11.51 -9.43 -1.37
N ASN A 77 -10.98 -10.51 -1.93
CA ASN A 77 -11.68 -11.42 -2.84
C ASN A 77 -12.09 -12.74 -2.15
N GLN A 78 -11.99 -12.77 -0.81
CA GLN A 78 -12.49 -13.81 0.09
C GLN A 78 -13.89 -13.45 0.58
#